data_AF-A0A562SR41-F1
#
_entry.id   AF-A0A562SR41-F1
#
_cell.length_a   1.000
_cell.length_b   1.000
_cell.length_c   1.000
_cell.angle_alpha   90.00
_cell.angle_beta   90.00
_cell.angle_gamma   90.00
#
_symmetry.space_group_name_H-M   'P 1'
#
loop_
_entity.id
_entity.type
_entity.pdbx_description
1 polymer ?
#
loop_
_entity_poly.entity_id
_entity_poly.type
_entity_poly.pdbx_seq_one_letter_code
_entity_poly.pdbx_strand_id
1 'polypeptide(L)'
;MIPKEITKQNILQAIHYIDQYGVPKMRVSKDWDLIYKDRAYPPKYLISIANLFSRNKVFWSHDKFVSTAAVRFLKRDFIVIRRSDRLDNYANKKGTISERLFSALETLSADAPKTKKILVEQTIRNDSPIIKALKQKHHYKCQFPNCNSIIKKVNGDLYVEVAHIKAVHKGGKSVAGNLLVLCPNHHKEFDYGAREIEVISAKEVKGSLNGKKFHILF
;
A
#
# COMPACT_ATOMS: atom_id res chain seq x y z
N MET A 1 21.05 -0.40 -25.68
CA MET A 1 21.97 -1.17 -24.80
C MET A 1 21.68 -0.76 -23.36
N ILE A 2 21.79 -1.66 -22.37
CA ILE A 2 21.56 -1.29 -20.96
C ILE A 2 22.84 -0.68 -20.39
N PRO A 3 22.76 0.42 -19.60
CA PRO A 3 23.91 1.06 -18.97
C PRO A 3 24.69 0.05 -18.13
N LYS A 4 26.03 0.08 -18.23
CA LYS A 4 26.90 -0.78 -17.41
C LYS A 4 26.86 -0.37 -15.94
N GLU A 5 26.37 0.83 -15.66
CA GLU A 5 26.29 1.48 -14.36
C GLU A 5 25.12 0.96 -13.51
N ILE A 6 24.15 0.27 -14.11
CA ILE A 6 23.09 -0.39 -13.36
C ILE A 6 23.67 -1.64 -12.73
N THR A 7 23.65 -1.68 -11.40
CA THR A 7 24.13 -2.82 -10.61
C THR A 7 22.97 -3.68 -10.11
N LYS A 8 23.28 -4.89 -9.65
CA LYS A 8 22.31 -5.75 -8.93
C LYS A 8 21.64 -5.03 -7.76
N GLN A 9 22.38 -4.18 -7.04
CA GLN A 9 21.84 -3.41 -5.93
C GLN A 9 20.78 -2.39 -6.40
N ASN A 10 20.99 -1.77 -7.56
CA ASN A 10 20.00 -0.86 -8.15
C ASN A 10 18.72 -1.60 -8.57
N ILE A 11 18.85 -2.85 -9.03
CA ILE A 11 17.70 -3.72 -9.31
C ILE A 11 16.91 -4.00 -8.03
N LEU A 12 17.59 -4.33 -6.93
CA LEU A 12 16.93 -4.58 -5.63
C LEU A 12 16.23 -3.31 -5.09
N GLN A 13 16.83 -2.13 -5.27
CA GLN A 13 16.20 -0.85 -4.96
C GLN A 13 14.95 -0.61 -5.82
N ALA A 14 14.99 -0.97 -7.11
CA ALA A 14 13.84 -0.89 -8.00
C ALA A 14 12.70 -1.84 -7.61
N ILE A 15 13.04 -3.06 -7.16
CA ILE A 15 12.05 -3.99 -6.60
C ILE A 15 11.35 -3.37 -5.39
N HIS A 16 12.12 -2.83 -4.45
CA HIS A 16 11.54 -2.18 -3.26
C HIS A 16 10.64 -1.00 -3.64
N TYR A 17 11.06 -0.17 -4.60
CA TYR A 17 10.22 0.91 -5.12
C TYR A 17 8.91 0.39 -5.70
N ILE A 18 8.96 -0.66 -6.53
CA ILE A 18 7.75 -1.25 -7.13
C ILE A 18 6.84 -1.88 -6.07
N ASP A 19 7.39 -2.47 -5.01
CA ASP A 19 6.59 -2.98 -3.88
C ASP A 19 5.84 -1.88 -3.13
N GLN A 20 6.42 -0.69 -3.03
CA GLN A 20 5.81 0.46 -2.34
C GLN A 20 4.80 1.22 -3.22
N TYR A 21 5.13 1.45 -4.49
CA TYR A 21 4.38 2.34 -5.37
C TYR A 21 3.61 1.63 -6.49
N GLY A 22 3.82 0.32 -6.64
CA GLY A 22 3.18 -0.49 -7.67
C GLY A 22 3.74 -0.29 -9.08
N VAL A 23 3.11 -1.00 -10.02
CA VAL A 23 3.41 -0.91 -11.45
C VAL A 23 2.29 -0.15 -12.14
N PRO A 24 2.57 0.96 -12.86
CA PRO A 24 1.57 1.64 -13.67
C PRO A 24 0.96 0.70 -14.71
N LYS A 25 -0.35 0.82 -15.00
CA LYS A 25 -1.06 -0.07 -15.95
C LYS A 25 -0.37 -0.21 -17.30
N MET A 26 0.22 0.87 -17.83
CA MET A 26 0.96 0.85 -19.11
C MET A 26 2.33 0.17 -19.04
N ARG A 27 2.81 -0.18 -17.85
CA ARG A 27 4.15 -0.71 -17.58
C ARG A 27 4.14 -2.17 -17.10
N VAL A 28 2.97 -2.83 -17.15
CA VAL A 28 2.87 -4.27 -16.88
C VAL A 28 3.62 -5.07 -17.94
N SER A 29 4.14 -6.23 -17.54
CA SER A 29 4.80 -7.18 -18.43
C SER A 29 3.80 -7.81 -19.40
N LYS A 30 4.22 -7.96 -20.65
CA LYS A 30 3.46 -8.70 -21.67
C LYS A 30 3.99 -10.13 -21.82
N ASP A 31 5.31 -10.27 -21.97
CA ASP A 31 5.91 -11.55 -22.38
C ASP A 31 6.78 -12.21 -21.32
N TRP A 32 7.45 -11.41 -20.48
CA TRP A 32 8.44 -11.88 -19.51
C TRP A 32 8.23 -11.26 -18.14
N ASP A 33 8.46 -12.05 -17.10
CA ASP A 33 8.44 -11.64 -15.70
C ASP A 33 9.78 -11.97 -15.04
N LEU A 34 10.34 -11.03 -14.29
CA LEU A 34 11.37 -11.34 -13.30
C LEU A 34 10.68 -11.84 -12.04
N ILE A 35 11.13 -12.97 -11.49
CA ILE A 35 10.62 -13.54 -10.25
C ILE A 35 11.59 -13.27 -9.11
N TYR A 36 11.08 -12.67 -8.04
CA TYR A 36 11.84 -12.42 -6.82
C TYR A 36 10.92 -12.52 -5.59
N LYS A 37 11.24 -13.42 -4.66
CA LYS A 37 10.43 -13.72 -3.46
C LYS A 37 8.96 -13.95 -3.79
N ASP A 38 8.71 -14.85 -4.73
CA ASP A 38 7.38 -15.24 -5.23
C ASP A 38 6.53 -14.12 -5.86
N ARG A 39 7.11 -12.94 -6.07
CA ARG A 39 6.49 -11.83 -6.80
C ARG A 39 7.11 -11.68 -8.18
N ALA A 40 6.28 -11.21 -9.11
CA ALA A 40 6.66 -10.99 -10.49
C ALA A 40 6.76 -9.50 -10.80
N TYR A 41 7.81 -9.13 -11.51
CA TYR A 41 8.14 -7.75 -11.82
C TYR A 41 8.36 -7.58 -13.33
N PRO A 42 7.81 -6.53 -13.96
CA PRO A 42 8.02 -6.29 -15.38
C PRO A 42 9.47 -5.90 -15.69
N PRO A 43 10.21 -6.70 -16.49
CA PRO A 43 11.63 -6.48 -16.75
C PRO A 43 11.97 -5.08 -17.25
N LYS A 44 11.18 -4.53 -18.18
CA LYS A 44 11.41 -3.17 -18.71
C LYS A 44 11.20 -2.09 -17.66
N TYR A 45 10.16 -2.22 -16.83
CA TYR A 45 9.88 -1.20 -15.84
C TYR A 45 10.93 -1.23 -14.72
N LEU A 46 11.36 -2.44 -14.34
CA LEU A 46 12.41 -2.66 -13.37
C LEU A 46 13.73 -1.95 -13.75
N ILE A 47 14.16 -2.08 -15.02
CA ILE A 47 15.37 -1.41 -15.52
C ILE A 47 15.20 0.12 -15.54
N SER A 48 14.01 0.62 -15.90
CA SER A 48 13.70 2.05 -15.91
C SER A 48 13.89 2.67 -14.52
N ILE A 49 13.35 2.01 -13.50
CA ILE A 49 13.47 2.43 -12.10
C ILE A 49 14.89 2.22 -11.57
N ALA A 50 15.55 1.11 -11.90
CA ALA A 50 16.92 0.86 -11.47
C ALA A 50 17.89 1.92 -11.98
N ASN A 51 17.64 2.47 -13.17
CA ASN A 51 18.45 3.56 -13.71
C ASN A 51 18.34 4.85 -12.87
N LEU A 52 17.19 5.12 -12.24
CA LEU A 52 17.04 6.24 -11.29
C LEU A 52 17.96 6.09 -10.07
N PHE A 53 18.20 4.86 -9.64
CA PHE A 53 19.07 4.56 -8.51
C PHE A 53 20.54 4.38 -8.89
N SER A 54 20.84 4.34 -10.19
CA SER A 54 22.22 4.32 -10.69
C SER A 54 22.91 5.67 -10.48
N ARG A 55 24.24 5.71 -10.63
CA ARG A 55 25.04 6.95 -10.52
C ARG A 55 24.55 8.09 -11.43
N ASN A 56 23.89 7.76 -12.54
CA ASN A 56 23.42 8.75 -13.51
C ASN A 56 22.09 9.40 -13.11
N LYS A 57 21.32 8.83 -12.17
CA LYS A 57 20.04 9.36 -11.66
C LYS A 57 19.01 9.85 -12.70
N VAL A 58 19.10 9.41 -13.96
CA VAL A 58 18.18 9.84 -15.03
C VAL A 58 16.99 8.87 -15.12
N PHE A 59 15.77 9.38 -15.22
CA PHE A 59 14.63 8.53 -15.57
C PHE A 59 14.71 8.12 -17.03
N TRP A 60 14.72 6.81 -17.31
CA TRP A 60 14.72 6.32 -18.69
C TRP A 60 13.33 5.88 -19.12
N SER A 61 12.81 6.54 -20.14
CA SER A 61 11.52 6.23 -20.77
C SER A 61 11.56 4.90 -21.55
N HIS A 62 10.39 4.41 -21.95
CA HIS A 62 10.20 3.05 -22.49
C HIS A 62 10.88 2.80 -23.84
N ASP A 63 11.26 3.86 -24.56
CA ASP A 63 11.94 3.91 -25.85
C ASP A 63 13.44 3.67 -25.72
N LYS A 64 14.02 3.88 -24.53
CA LYS A 64 15.48 3.79 -24.34
C LYS A 64 16.03 2.36 -24.33
N PHE A 65 15.17 1.34 -24.15
CA PHE A 65 15.59 -0.05 -24.22
C PHE A 65 14.45 -1.02 -24.60
N VAL A 66 14.83 -2.06 -25.34
CA VAL A 66 13.94 -3.13 -25.82
C VAL A 66 13.80 -4.22 -24.75
N SER A 67 12.65 -4.90 -24.71
CA SER A 67 12.32 -5.95 -23.72
C SER A 67 13.37 -7.05 -23.65
N THR A 68 13.89 -7.48 -24.81
CA THR A 68 14.89 -8.55 -24.92
C THR A 68 16.22 -8.18 -24.27
N ALA A 69 16.64 -6.91 -24.36
CA ALA A 69 17.84 -6.43 -23.70
C ALA A 69 17.68 -6.41 -22.17
N ALA A 70 16.51 -5.99 -21.66
CA ALA A 70 16.17 -6.02 -20.24
C ALA A 70 16.21 -7.45 -19.67
N VAL A 71 15.56 -8.38 -20.37
CA VAL A 71 15.55 -9.80 -19.98
C VAL A 71 16.98 -10.37 -19.94
N ARG A 72 17.78 -10.16 -20.99
CA ARG A 72 19.16 -10.67 -21.05
C ARG A 72 20.03 -10.15 -19.90
N PHE A 73 19.90 -8.88 -19.58
CA PHE A 73 20.66 -8.27 -18.48
C PHE A 73 20.24 -8.87 -17.13
N LEU A 74 18.94 -8.98 -16.88
CA LEU A 74 18.41 -9.46 -15.60
C LEU A 74 18.67 -10.94 -15.37
N LYS A 75 18.67 -11.77 -16.41
CA LYS A 75 18.97 -13.21 -16.32
C LYS A 75 20.36 -13.53 -15.76
N ARG A 76 21.26 -12.56 -15.68
CA ARG A 76 22.58 -12.75 -15.05
C ARG A 76 22.48 -13.00 -13.55
N ASP A 77 21.54 -12.33 -12.90
CA ASP A 77 21.46 -12.26 -11.42
C ASP A 77 20.11 -12.72 -10.87
N PHE A 78 19.10 -12.86 -11.73
CA PHE A 78 17.71 -13.11 -11.34
C PHE A 78 17.05 -14.14 -12.24
N ILE A 79 16.03 -14.80 -11.68
CA ILE A 79 15.15 -15.71 -12.42
C ILE A 79 14.20 -14.87 -13.27
N VAL A 80 14.21 -15.08 -14.59
CA VAL A 80 13.29 -14.41 -15.53
C VAL A 80 12.62 -15.47 -16.39
N ILE A 81 11.30 -15.58 -16.26
CA ILE A 81 10.47 -16.60 -16.93
C ILE A 81 9.53 -15.95 -17.94
N ARG A 82 9.02 -16.73 -18.90
CA ARG A 82 7.92 -16.23 -19.73
C ARG A 82 6.65 -16.14 -18.91
N ARG A 83 5.84 -15.15 -19.21
CA ARG A 83 4.55 -14.94 -18.56
C ARG A 83 3.59 -16.11 -18.81
N SER A 84 3.64 -16.74 -19.98
CA SER A 84 2.89 -17.96 -20.31
C SER A 84 3.19 -19.08 -19.30
N ASP A 85 4.47 -19.38 -19.10
CA ASP A 85 4.92 -20.49 -18.25
C ASP A 85 4.53 -20.25 -16.79
N ARG A 86 4.48 -18.97 -16.37
CA ARG A 86 3.97 -18.59 -15.04
C ARG A 86 2.47 -18.81 -14.92
N LEU A 87 1.69 -18.43 -15.95
CA LEU A 87 0.25 -18.62 -15.96
C LEU A 87 -0.12 -20.11 -15.96
N ASP A 88 0.62 -20.93 -16.69
CA ASP A 88 0.45 -22.39 -16.71
C ASP A 88 0.75 -23.01 -15.35
N ASN A 89 1.84 -22.58 -14.70
CA ASN A 89 2.16 -22.98 -13.33
C ASN A 89 1.11 -22.51 -12.31
N TYR A 90 0.48 -21.34 -12.52
CA TYR A 90 -0.58 -20.83 -11.66
C TYR A 90 -1.91 -21.55 -11.90
N ALA A 91 -2.21 -21.93 -13.14
CA ALA A 91 -3.37 -22.73 -13.52
C ALA A 91 -3.29 -24.15 -12.94
N ASN A 92 -2.09 -24.74 -12.90
CA ASN A 92 -1.82 -26.03 -12.26
C ASN A 92 -1.75 -25.97 -10.73
N LYS A 93 -1.66 -24.77 -10.12
CA LYS A 93 -1.67 -24.57 -8.66
C LYS A 93 -3.09 -24.48 -8.09
N LYS A 94 -4.04 -25.29 -8.60
CA LYS A 94 -5.38 -25.46 -7.99
C LYS A 94 -5.31 -26.42 -6.79
N GLY A 95 -4.50 -26.06 -5.80
CA GLY A 95 -4.72 -26.56 -4.45
C GLY A 95 -5.81 -25.74 -3.75
N THR A 96 -6.57 -26.36 -2.85
CA THR A 96 -7.59 -25.66 -2.05
C THR A 96 -6.95 -24.51 -1.25
N ILE A 97 -7.75 -23.52 -0.82
CA ILE A 97 -7.26 -22.42 0.06
C ILE A 97 -6.50 -22.99 1.27
N SER A 98 -6.97 -24.14 1.79
CA SER A 98 -6.36 -24.89 2.88
C SER A 98 -4.94 -25.35 2.55
N GLU A 99 -4.70 -25.95 1.39
CA GLU A 99 -3.36 -26.42 0.99
C GLU A 99 -2.36 -25.27 0.81
N ARG A 100 -2.83 -24.14 0.25
CA ARG A 100 -2.00 -22.93 0.12
C ARG A 100 -1.67 -22.32 1.49
N LEU A 101 -2.61 -22.35 2.43
CA LEU A 101 -2.41 -21.88 3.79
C LEU A 101 -1.41 -22.77 4.55
N PHE A 102 -1.55 -24.10 4.43
CA PHE A 102 -0.64 -25.06 5.06
C PHE A 102 0.80 -24.89 4.57
N SER A 103 1.01 -24.81 3.25
CA SER A 103 2.34 -24.59 2.68
C SER A 103 2.97 -23.25 3.11
N ALA A 104 2.16 -22.19 3.23
CA ALA A 104 2.64 -20.90 3.73
C ALA A 104 3.03 -20.95 5.23
N LEU A 105 2.26 -21.68 6.05
CA LEU A 105 2.53 -21.87 7.47
C LEU A 105 3.82 -22.66 7.72
N GLU A 106 4.05 -23.73 6.96
CA GLU A 106 5.30 -24.51 7.03
C GLU A 106 6.52 -23.65 6.68
N THR A 107 6.42 -22.81 5.65
CA THR A 107 7.49 -21.89 5.24
C THR A 107 7.79 -20.83 6.32
N LEU A 108 6.76 -20.32 7.00
CA LEU A 108 6.90 -19.35 8.11
C LEU A 108 7.48 -19.97 9.38
N SER A 109 7.28 -21.28 9.59
CA SER A 109 7.84 -21.99 10.75
C SER A 109 9.35 -22.23 10.64
N ALA A 110 9.87 -22.24 9.40
CA ALA A 110 11.28 -22.48 9.11
C ALA A 110 12.17 -21.22 9.21
N ASP A 111 11.58 -20.02 9.26
CA ASP A 111 12.30 -18.74 9.28
C ASP A 111 11.86 -17.88 10.48
N ALA A 112 12.79 -17.64 11.42
CA ALA A 112 12.52 -16.75 12.55
C ALA A 112 12.17 -15.33 12.07
N PRO A 113 11.16 -14.65 12.66
CA PRO A 113 10.73 -13.33 12.23
C PRO A 113 11.88 -12.32 12.36
N LYS A 114 12.34 -11.79 11.23
CA LYS A 114 13.42 -10.78 11.20
C LYS A 114 12.86 -9.42 11.61
N THR A 115 13.20 -8.98 12.82
CA THR A 115 12.84 -7.65 13.32
C THR A 115 13.65 -6.57 12.61
N LYS A 116 13.00 -5.68 11.87
CA LYS A 116 13.61 -4.45 11.38
C LYS A 116 13.26 -3.30 12.34
N LYS A 117 14.28 -2.68 12.94
CA LYS A 117 14.12 -1.39 13.62
C LYS A 117 14.04 -0.30 12.55
N ILE A 118 12.84 0.22 12.29
CA ILE A 118 12.63 1.38 11.43
C ILE A 118 12.77 2.60 12.32
N LEU A 119 13.77 3.46 12.04
CA LEU A 119 13.79 4.83 12.57
C LEU A 119 12.69 5.59 11.84
N VAL A 120 11.56 5.79 12.52
CA VAL A 120 10.47 6.62 12.00
C VAL A 120 10.71 8.04 12.49
N GLU A 121 11.16 8.93 11.59
CA GLU A 121 11.03 10.37 11.82
C GLU A 121 9.55 10.73 11.67
N GLN A 122 8.81 10.65 12.78
CA GLN A 122 7.46 11.20 12.82
C GLN A 122 7.55 12.69 13.12
N THR A 123 7.03 13.51 12.21
CA THR A 123 6.67 14.89 12.56
C THR A 123 5.55 14.82 13.60
N ILE A 124 5.89 15.04 14.87
CA ILE A 124 4.91 15.20 15.95
C ILE A 124 4.22 16.54 15.71
N ARG A 125 3.09 16.53 15.00
CA ARG A 125 2.17 17.68 15.02
C ARG A 125 1.46 17.67 16.36
N ASN A 126 1.45 18.81 17.05
CA ASN A 126 0.72 19.04 18.31
C ASN A 126 -0.83 19.04 18.12
N ASP A 127 -1.36 18.16 17.27
CA ASP A 127 -2.80 17.94 17.06
C ASP A 127 -3.42 17.13 18.23
N SER A 128 -2.60 16.70 19.19
CA SER A 128 -2.95 15.87 20.33
C SER A 128 -4.13 16.39 21.18
N PRO A 129 -4.24 17.70 21.52
CA PRO A 129 -5.37 18.20 22.31
C PRO A 129 -6.72 18.10 21.57
N ILE A 130 -6.75 18.45 20.29
CA ILE A 130 -7.97 18.38 19.46
C ILE A 130 -8.40 16.93 19.26
N ILE A 131 -7.44 16.03 18.97
CA ILE A 131 -7.70 14.60 18.83
C ILE A 131 -8.27 14.03 20.14
N LYS A 132 -7.68 14.38 21.30
CA LYS A 132 -8.16 13.92 22.60
C LYS A 132 -9.58 14.43 22.89
N ALA A 133 -9.82 15.72 22.64
CA ALA A 133 -11.14 16.34 22.81
C ALA A 133 -12.21 15.68 21.92
N LEU A 134 -11.90 15.38 20.66
CA LEU A 134 -12.81 14.68 19.75
C LEU A 134 -13.13 13.26 20.24
N LYS A 135 -12.11 12.49 20.64
CA LYS A 135 -12.32 11.14 21.19
C LYS A 135 -13.20 11.16 22.44
N GLN A 136 -12.99 12.13 23.33
CA GLN A 136 -13.81 12.33 24.52
C GLN A 136 -15.25 12.72 24.18
N LYS A 137 -15.43 13.71 23.29
CA LYS A 137 -16.74 14.18 22.83
C LYS A 137 -17.61 13.04 22.27
N HIS A 138 -16.99 12.12 21.54
CA HIS A 138 -17.68 10.97 20.96
C HIS A 138 -17.59 9.70 21.80
N HIS A 139 -17.24 9.82 23.10
CA HIS A 139 -17.17 8.72 24.06
C HIS A 139 -16.37 7.51 23.57
N TYR A 140 -15.32 7.75 22.79
CA TYR A 140 -14.52 6.71 22.15
C TYR A 140 -15.37 5.70 21.35
N LYS A 141 -16.40 6.18 20.66
CA LYS A 141 -17.24 5.40 19.75
C LYS A 141 -17.05 5.86 18.30
N CYS A 142 -17.23 4.91 17.38
CA CYS A 142 -17.23 5.21 15.95
C CYS A 142 -18.44 6.09 15.61
N GLN A 143 -18.23 7.15 14.84
CA GLN A 143 -19.28 8.05 14.36
C GLN A 143 -20.04 7.49 13.13
N PHE A 144 -19.55 6.41 12.52
CA PHE A 144 -20.19 5.83 11.34
C PHE A 144 -21.56 5.23 11.70
N PRO A 145 -22.61 5.44 10.87
CA PRO A 145 -23.95 4.96 11.18
C PRO A 145 -23.99 3.45 11.42
N ASN A 146 -24.76 3.03 12.42
CA ASN A 146 -24.96 1.63 12.80
C ASN A 146 -23.67 0.88 13.20
N CYS A 147 -22.61 1.61 13.58
CA CYS A 147 -21.38 1.01 14.07
C CYS A 147 -21.39 0.86 15.59
N ASN A 148 -21.34 -0.38 16.08
CA ASN A 148 -21.30 -0.71 17.51
C ASN A 148 -19.95 -1.30 17.95
N SER A 149 -18.88 -1.10 17.18
CA SER A 149 -17.57 -1.67 17.49
C SER A 149 -16.98 -1.05 18.75
N ILE A 150 -16.50 -1.90 19.66
CA ILE A 150 -15.81 -1.48 20.89
C ILE A 150 -14.49 -2.24 20.96
N ILE A 151 -13.39 -1.52 21.12
CA ILE A 151 -12.06 -2.10 21.32
C ILE A 151 -11.56 -1.65 22.68
N LYS A 152 -11.42 -2.58 23.61
CA LYS A 152 -10.86 -2.33 24.94
C LYS A 152 -9.36 -2.61 24.94
N LYS A 153 -8.58 -1.69 25.50
CA LYS A 153 -7.16 -1.90 25.78
C LYS A 153 -6.99 -2.67 27.09
N VAL A 154 -5.79 -3.21 27.29
CA VAL A 154 -5.39 -3.92 28.52
C VAL A 154 -5.59 -3.05 29.76
N ASN A 155 -5.35 -1.73 29.65
CA ASN A 155 -5.55 -0.78 30.75
C ASN A 155 -7.03 -0.36 30.97
N GLY A 156 -7.98 -0.97 30.26
CA GLY A 156 -9.42 -0.67 30.36
C GLY A 156 -9.92 0.45 29.46
N ASP A 157 -9.03 1.25 28.87
CA ASP A 157 -9.42 2.35 27.98
C ASP A 157 -10.03 1.84 26.67
N LEU A 158 -10.90 2.66 26.08
CA LEU A 158 -11.45 2.40 24.74
C LEU A 158 -10.52 2.93 23.65
N TYR A 159 -10.40 2.17 22.56
CA TYR A 159 -9.59 2.51 21.40
C TYR A 159 -10.46 2.91 20.20
N VAL A 160 -10.17 4.09 19.66
CA VAL A 160 -10.69 4.64 18.40
C VAL A 160 -9.62 5.49 17.72
N GLU A 161 -9.78 5.67 16.42
CA GLU A 161 -8.87 6.39 15.54
C GLU A 161 -9.55 7.68 15.04
N VAL A 162 -8.75 8.67 14.62
CA VAL A 162 -9.26 9.90 14.03
C VAL A 162 -8.81 9.97 12.58
N ALA A 163 -9.78 10.04 11.67
CA ALA A 163 -9.58 10.10 10.24
C ALA A 163 -9.81 11.51 9.71
N HIS A 164 -9.05 11.92 8.70
CA HIS A 164 -9.30 13.18 8.00
C HIS A 164 -10.32 12.97 6.87
N ILE A 165 -11.31 13.86 6.75
CA ILE A 165 -12.32 13.80 5.67
C ILE A 165 -11.70 14.22 4.33
N LYS A 166 -10.96 15.32 4.28
CA LYS A 166 -10.14 15.74 3.13
C LYS A 166 -8.66 15.68 3.48
N ALA A 167 -7.85 15.10 2.58
CA ALA A 167 -6.40 15.04 2.71
C ALA A 167 -5.79 16.45 2.74
N VAL A 168 -4.90 16.70 3.72
CA VAL A 168 -4.35 18.02 4.09
C VAL A 168 -3.34 18.58 3.06
N HIS A 169 -3.22 17.99 1.87
CA HIS A 169 -2.24 18.40 0.84
C HIS A 169 -2.48 19.77 0.18
N LYS A 170 -3.51 20.52 0.59
CA LYS A 170 -3.74 21.91 0.17
C LYS A 170 -3.92 22.88 1.35
N GLY A 171 -3.08 22.78 2.38
CA GLY A 171 -3.02 23.80 3.44
C GLY A 171 -4.29 23.93 4.31
N GLY A 172 -5.13 22.89 4.36
CA GLY A 172 -6.31 22.87 5.22
C GLY A 172 -5.90 22.76 6.69
N LYS A 173 -6.15 23.80 7.48
CA LYS A 173 -5.99 23.74 8.95
C LYS A 173 -6.84 22.59 9.51
N SER A 174 -6.38 21.94 10.57
CA SER A 174 -7.13 20.93 11.34
C SER A 174 -8.31 21.60 12.06
N VAL A 175 -9.35 21.98 11.32
CA VAL A 175 -10.58 22.56 11.86
C VAL A 175 -11.58 21.46 12.23
N ALA A 176 -12.40 21.71 13.26
CA ALA A 176 -13.35 20.78 13.89
C ALA A 176 -14.47 20.21 12.97
N GLY A 177 -14.40 20.39 11.65
CA GLY A 177 -15.28 19.79 10.65
C GLY A 177 -14.58 18.92 9.60
N ASN A 178 -13.27 18.65 9.75
CA ASN A 178 -12.48 17.82 8.84
C ASN A 178 -11.98 16.51 9.48
N LEU A 179 -12.42 16.19 10.70
CA LEU A 179 -11.97 15.03 11.47
C LEU A 179 -13.16 14.17 11.87
N LEU A 180 -13.02 12.85 11.75
CA LEU A 180 -14.00 11.86 12.19
C LEU A 180 -13.36 10.87 13.16
N VAL A 181 -14.03 10.59 14.26
CA VAL A 181 -13.71 9.50 15.18
C VAL A 181 -14.30 8.21 14.63
N LEU A 182 -13.44 7.27 14.25
CA LEU A 182 -13.81 6.00 13.61
C LEU A 182 -13.16 4.82 14.32
N CYS A 183 -13.77 3.64 14.21
CA CYS A 183 -13.08 2.40 14.55
C CYS A 183 -12.05 2.03 13.46
N PRO A 184 -11.09 1.13 13.76
CA PRO A 184 -10.04 0.79 12.79
C PRO A 184 -10.57 0.26 11.46
N ASN A 185 -11.67 -0.50 11.51
CA ASN A 185 -12.31 -1.04 10.30
C ASN A 185 -12.86 0.09 9.43
N HIS A 186 -13.70 0.96 9.98
CA HIS A 186 -14.27 2.07 9.21
C HIS A 186 -13.21 3.13 8.86
N HIS A 187 -12.17 3.31 9.65
CA HIS A 187 -11.06 4.18 9.29
C HIS A 187 -10.36 3.67 8.02
N LYS A 188 -10.04 2.37 7.97
CA LYS A 188 -9.44 1.77 6.76
C LYS A 188 -10.40 1.66 5.60
N GLU A 189 -11.68 1.42 5.86
CA GLU A 189 -12.70 1.50 4.82
C GLU A 189 -12.78 2.92 4.24
N PHE A 190 -12.68 3.96 5.07
CA PHE A 190 -12.71 5.34 4.63
C PHE A 190 -11.42 5.79 3.92
N ASP A 191 -10.26 5.24 4.29
CA ASP A 191 -8.95 5.49 3.66
C ASP A 191 -8.85 4.85 2.26
N TYR A 192 -9.32 3.61 2.11
CA TYR A 192 -9.11 2.79 0.90
C TYR A 192 -10.36 2.58 0.05
N GLY A 193 -11.55 2.75 0.62
CA GLY A 193 -12.82 2.51 -0.05
C GLY A 193 -13.17 3.56 -1.09
N ALA A 194 -14.11 3.20 -1.97
CA ALA A 194 -14.68 4.13 -2.94
C ALA A 194 -15.60 5.11 -2.21
N ARG A 195 -15.10 6.32 -1.96
CA ARG A 195 -15.78 7.36 -1.20
C ARG A 195 -16.24 8.49 -2.11
N GLU A 196 -17.51 8.82 -2.03
CA GLU A 196 -18.11 9.98 -2.68
C GLU A 196 -18.72 10.86 -1.60
N ILE A 197 -18.22 12.09 -1.46
CA ILE A 197 -18.74 13.01 -0.46
C ILE A 197 -19.73 13.96 -1.10
N GLU A 198 -20.98 13.91 -0.65
CA GLU A 198 -22.07 14.79 -1.11
C GLU A 198 -22.08 16.11 -0.32
N VAL A 199 -21.95 16.05 1.01
CA VAL A 199 -22.02 17.23 1.90
C VAL A 199 -20.92 17.18 2.94
N ILE A 200 -20.23 18.30 3.15
CA ILE A 200 -19.35 18.55 4.32
C ILE A 200 -19.65 19.95 4.84
N SER A 201 -20.05 20.04 6.11
CA SER A 201 -20.24 21.30 6.82
C SER A 201 -19.69 21.20 8.25
N ALA A 202 -19.75 22.29 9.01
CA ALA A 202 -19.41 22.24 10.43
C ALA A 202 -20.39 21.39 11.27
N LYS A 203 -21.53 20.96 10.71
CA LYS A 203 -22.59 20.22 11.41
C LYS A 203 -22.74 18.78 10.96
N GLU A 204 -22.41 18.48 9.71
CA GLU A 204 -22.65 17.16 9.14
C GLU A 204 -21.71 16.79 7.99
N VAL A 205 -21.61 15.49 7.75
CA VAL A 205 -21.00 14.88 6.58
C VAL A 205 -21.96 13.84 6.00
N LYS A 206 -22.22 13.91 4.69
CA LYS A 206 -23.03 12.93 3.96
C LYS A 206 -22.31 12.48 2.71
N GLY A 207 -22.55 11.24 2.32
CA GLY A 207 -21.98 10.69 1.09
C GLY A 207 -22.25 9.21 0.93
N SER A 208 -21.47 8.58 0.06
CA SER A 208 -21.44 7.14 -0.15
C SER A 208 -20.04 6.59 0.16
N LEU A 209 -19.98 5.41 0.78
CA LEU A 209 -18.76 4.64 0.99
C LEU A 209 -19.00 3.22 0.50
N ASN A 210 -18.25 2.78 -0.51
CA ASN A 210 -18.44 1.49 -1.18
C ASN A 210 -19.89 1.27 -1.64
N GLY A 211 -20.53 2.33 -2.15
CA GLY A 211 -21.93 2.31 -2.60
C GLY A 211 -22.97 2.39 -1.48
N LYS A 212 -22.58 2.40 -0.20
CA LYS A 212 -23.50 2.56 0.93
C LYS A 212 -23.58 4.03 1.35
N LYS A 213 -24.78 4.58 1.40
CA LYS A 213 -24.99 5.94 1.89
C LYS A 213 -24.71 6.03 3.39
N PHE A 214 -24.06 7.11 3.80
CA PHE A 214 -23.83 7.43 5.20
C PHE A 214 -24.16 8.90 5.48
N HIS A 215 -24.58 9.16 6.71
CA HIS A 215 -24.83 10.50 7.23
C HIS A 215 -24.32 10.56 8.66
N ILE A 216 -23.33 11.42 8.90
CA ILE A 216 -22.71 11.63 10.20
C ILE A 216 -22.99 13.07 10.64
N LEU A 217 -23.49 13.21 11.86
CA LEU A 217 -23.66 14.50 12.54
C LEU A 217 -22.48 14.72 13.50
N PHE A 218 -22.00 15.96 13.58
CA PHE A 218 -20.88 16.35 14.46
C PHE A 218 -21.33 16.73 15.87
#